data_AF-A0A3N5JS68-F1
#
_entry.id   AF-A0A3N5JS68-F1
#
_cell.length_a   1.000
_cell.length_b   1.000
_cell.length_c   1.000
_cell.angle_alpha   90.00
_cell.angle_beta   90.00
_cell.angle_gamma   90.00
#
_symmetry.space_group_name_H-M   'P 1'
#
loop_
_entity.id
_entity.type
_entity.pdbx_description
1 polymer ?
#
loop_
_entity_poly.entity_id
_entity_poly.type
_entity_poly.pdbx_seq_one_letter_code
_entity_poly.pdbx_strand_id
1 'polypeptide(L)'
;FRREMVEADIVISSTSAPHTILRKDDVQAIIQERRHRPIFLIDIANPRDIDPACNEVDNVYLYNIDDLQSVVSSNLQERQREAEQAEAIVEREVGVFQAWLRGLDVVPTIVSLRNRVEEIRTAELHKAMARMGELTPEQRETIASMTTAMINKILHQPMSELRRRAVQRDSHVYSAVLRRLFGLEEKEI
;
A
#
# COMPACT_ATOMS: atom_id res chain seq x y z
N PHE A 1 -15.56 -1.49 -35.27
CA PHE A 1 -14.19 -1.95 -35.56
C PHE A 1 -14.14 -3.01 -36.66
N ARG A 2 -15.02 -4.02 -36.69
CA ARG A 2 -15.04 -5.08 -37.73
C ARG A 2 -14.93 -4.59 -39.19
N ARG A 3 -15.71 -3.58 -39.59
CA ARG A 3 -15.63 -2.99 -40.95
C ARG A 3 -14.26 -2.38 -41.24
N GLU A 4 -13.64 -1.73 -40.26
CA GLU A 4 -12.33 -1.10 -40.42
C GLU A 4 -11.21 -2.15 -40.56
N MET A 5 -11.42 -3.36 -40.03
CA MET A 5 -10.50 -4.49 -40.22
C MET A 5 -10.43 -4.98 -41.67
N VAL A 6 -11.39 -4.63 -42.54
CA VAL A 6 -11.34 -4.97 -43.96
C VAL A 6 -10.23 -4.21 -44.68
N GLU A 7 -9.85 -3.03 -44.20
CA GLU A 7 -8.79 -2.20 -44.79
C GLU A 7 -7.46 -2.28 -44.03
N ALA A 8 -7.46 -2.76 -42.78
CA ALA A 8 -6.27 -2.82 -41.94
C ALA A 8 -5.45 -4.10 -42.16
N ASP A 9 -4.14 -4.00 -42.37
CA ASP A 9 -3.28 -5.19 -42.47
C ASP A 9 -2.79 -5.69 -41.10
N ILE A 10 -2.80 -4.81 -40.09
CA ILE A 10 -2.44 -5.11 -38.69
C ILE A 10 -3.52 -4.53 -37.77
N VAL A 11 -4.02 -5.35 -36.84
CA VAL A 11 -4.99 -4.97 -35.81
C VAL A 11 -4.40 -5.29 -34.46
N ILE A 12 -4.30 -4.28 -33.60
CA ILE A 12 -3.85 -4.44 -32.21
C ILE A 12 -5.08 -4.30 -31.32
N SER A 13 -5.37 -5.34 -30.53
CA SER A 13 -6.46 -5.37 -29.56
C SER A 13 -5.90 -5.23 -28.16
N SER A 14 -6.43 -4.26 -27.41
CA SER A 14 -5.99 -3.93 -26.06
C SER A 14 -7.16 -3.40 -25.23
N THR A 15 -8.34 -4.03 -25.36
CA THR A 15 -9.54 -3.56 -24.68
C THR A 15 -9.61 -4.06 -23.24
N SER A 16 -10.54 -3.50 -22.47
CA SER A 16 -10.87 -3.96 -21.11
C SER A 16 -12.14 -4.82 -21.10
N ALA A 17 -12.48 -5.44 -22.24
CA ALA A 17 -13.65 -6.30 -22.33
C ALA A 17 -13.47 -7.52 -21.41
N PRO A 18 -14.49 -7.89 -20.60
CA PRO A 18 -14.41 -9.06 -19.75
C PRO A 18 -14.64 -10.38 -20.53
N HIS A 19 -14.86 -10.30 -21.85
CA HIS A 19 -15.16 -11.43 -22.72
C HIS A 19 -14.55 -11.20 -24.11
N THR A 20 -14.36 -12.30 -24.84
CA THR A 20 -13.91 -12.28 -26.23
C THR A 20 -14.88 -11.49 -27.12
N ILE A 21 -14.35 -10.47 -27.80
CA ILE A 21 -15.09 -9.53 -28.64
C ILE A 21 -14.95 -9.83 -30.14
N LEU A 22 -13.95 -10.60 -30.52
CA LEU A 22 -13.71 -11.03 -31.90
C LEU A 22 -13.64 -12.56 -31.96
N ARG A 23 -14.61 -13.18 -32.62
CA ARG A 23 -14.73 -14.64 -32.76
C ARG A 23 -14.32 -15.12 -34.13
N LYS A 24 -14.07 -16.43 -34.27
CA LYS A 24 -13.67 -17.07 -35.54
C LYS A 24 -14.58 -16.70 -36.72
N ASP A 25 -15.90 -16.77 -36.52
CA ASP A 25 -16.90 -16.46 -37.57
C ASP A 25 -16.81 -15.01 -38.04
N ASP A 26 -16.53 -14.07 -37.13
CA ASP A 26 -16.33 -12.65 -37.48
C ASP A 26 -15.11 -12.51 -38.39
N VAL A 27 -14.01 -13.17 -38.04
CA VAL A 27 -12.75 -13.10 -38.80
C VAL A 27 -12.87 -13.78 -40.16
N GLN A 28 -13.60 -14.89 -40.25
CA GLN A 28 -13.88 -15.55 -41.54
C GLN A 28 -14.62 -14.63 -42.50
N ALA A 29 -15.65 -13.93 -42.02
CA ALA A 29 -16.39 -12.96 -42.83
C ALA A 29 -15.49 -11.81 -43.29
N ILE A 30 -14.64 -11.28 -42.40
CA ILE A 30 -13.70 -10.21 -42.71
C ILE A 30 -12.69 -10.65 -43.79
N ILE A 31 -12.13 -11.87 -43.70
CA ILE A 31 -11.16 -12.40 -44.67
C ILE A 31 -11.78 -12.58 -46.06
N GLN A 32 -13.04 -12.98 -46.13
CA GLN A 32 -13.77 -13.07 -47.41
C GLN A 32 -13.92 -11.69 -48.06
N GLU A 33 -14.32 -10.68 -47.29
CA GLU A 33 -14.46 -9.29 -47.78
C GLU A 33 -13.10 -8.71 -48.23
N ARG A 34 -12.03 -9.09 -47.53
CA ARG A 34 -10.63 -8.76 -47.85
C ARG A 34 -10.08 -9.49 -49.09
N ARG A 35 -10.87 -10.33 -49.77
CA ARG A 35 -10.43 -11.18 -50.90
C ARG A 35 -9.20 -12.02 -50.52
N HIS A 36 -9.21 -12.58 -49.32
CA HIS A 36 -8.12 -13.40 -48.76
C HIS A 36 -6.78 -12.68 -48.56
N ARG A 37 -6.77 -11.33 -48.54
CA ARG A 37 -5.57 -10.58 -48.11
C ARG A 37 -5.25 -10.87 -46.65
N PRO A 38 -4.00 -11.25 -46.32
CA PRO A 38 -3.59 -11.54 -44.95
C PRO A 38 -3.88 -10.43 -43.96
N ILE A 39 -4.09 -10.80 -42.70
CA ILE A 39 -4.23 -9.87 -41.57
C ILE A 39 -3.46 -10.38 -40.36
N PHE A 40 -2.72 -9.48 -39.71
CA PHE A 40 -2.06 -9.73 -38.44
C PHE A 40 -2.91 -9.20 -37.30
N LEU A 41 -3.20 -10.06 -36.33
CA LEU A 41 -3.92 -9.73 -35.12
C LEU A 41 -2.95 -9.82 -33.94
N ILE A 42 -2.83 -8.76 -33.17
CA ILE A 42 -1.99 -8.71 -31.97
C ILE A 42 -2.90 -8.46 -30.78
N ASP A 43 -3.12 -9.49 -29.96
CA ASP A 43 -3.98 -9.46 -28.77
C ASP A 43 -3.12 -9.24 -27.52
N ILE A 44 -3.10 -8.00 -27.04
CA ILE A 44 -2.41 -7.61 -25.79
C ILE A 44 -3.40 -7.40 -24.63
N ALA A 45 -4.66 -7.83 -24.77
CA ALA A 45 -5.67 -7.74 -23.72
C ALA A 45 -5.61 -8.92 -22.73
N ASN A 46 -6.05 -8.67 -21.50
CA ASN A 46 -6.23 -9.70 -20.47
C ASN A 46 -7.46 -9.36 -19.60
N PRO A 47 -8.58 -10.12 -19.68
CA PRO A 47 -8.81 -11.32 -20.50
C PRO A 47 -8.73 -11.10 -22.02
N ARG A 48 -8.51 -12.17 -22.79
CA ARG A 48 -8.26 -12.08 -24.25
C ARG A 48 -9.44 -11.51 -25.03
N ASP A 49 -9.15 -10.57 -25.92
CA ASP A 49 -10.14 -9.96 -26.80
C ASP A 49 -10.50 -10.85 -27.99
N ILE A 50 -9.54 -11.66 -28.46
CA ILE A 50 -9.65 -12.42 -29.70
C ILE A 50 -9.66 -13.91 -29.37
N ASP A 51 -10.64 -14.62 -29.92
CA ASP A 51 -10.73 -16.07 -29.80
C ASP A 51 -9.48 -16.73 -30.41
N PRO A 52 -8.72 -17.57 -29.67
CA PRO A 52 -7.59 -18.30 -30.23
C PRO A 52 -7.95 -19.12 -31.50
N ALA A 53 -9.20 -19.57 -31.63
CA ALA A 53 -9.67 -20.30 -32.81
C ALA A 53 -9.64 -19.45 -34.10
N CYS A 54 -9.52 -18.11 -34.00
CA CYS A 54 -9.30 -17.24 -35.15
C CYS A 54 -7.99 -17.57 -35.90
N ASN A 55 -7.00 -18.15 -35.22
CA ASN A 55 -5.72 -18.55 -35.85
C ASN A 55 -5.85 -19.79 -36.76
N GLU A 56 -7.00 -20.47 -36.74
CA GLU A 56 -7.31 -21.58 -37.65
C GLU A 56 -7.87 -21.11 -39.00
N VAL A 57 -8.09 -19.80 -39.17
CA VAL A 57 -8.61 -19.21 -40.42
C VAL A 57 -7.44 -18.90 -41.34
N ASP A 58 -7.51 -19.36 -42.60
CA ASP A 58 -6.47 -19.11 -43.58
C ASP A 58 -6.20 -17.61 -43.77
N ASN A 59 -4.92 -17.25 -43.86
CA ASN A 59 -4.42 -15.88 -43.98
C ASN A 59 -4.64 -14.99 -42.74
N VAL A 60 -4.92 -15.59 -41.57
CA VAL A 60 -4.96 -14.89 -40.29
C VAL A 60 -3.76 -15.30 -39.46
N TYR A 61 -3.04 -14.32 -38.91
CA TYR A 61 -1.91 -14.55 -38.02
C TYR A 61 -2.21 -13.87 -36.69
N LEU A 62 -2.57 -14.66 -35.67
CA LEU A 62 -2.87 -14.16 -34.33
C LEU A 62 -1.70 -14.38 -33.39
N TYR A 63 -1.20 -13.28 -32.82
CA TYR A 63 -0.17 -13.26 -31.78
C TYR A 63 -0.76 -12.66 -30.51
N ASN A 64 -0.35 -13.20 -29.36
CA ASN A 64 -0.69 -12.67 -28.05
C ASN A 64 0.57 -12.16 -27.31
N ILE A 65 0.38 -11.67 -26.08
CA ILE A 65 1.47 -11.16 -25.25
C ILE A 65 2.59 -12.19 -25.00
N ASP A 66 2.26 -13.47 -24.86
CA ASP A 66 3.22 -14.56 -24.63
C ASP A 66 4.04 -14.85 -25.90
N ASP A 67 3.41 -14.81 -27.08
CA ASP A 67 4.11 -15.01 -28.35
C ASP A 67 5.16 -13.91 -28.58
N LEU A 68 4.83 -12.68 -28.19
CA LEU A 68 5.76 -11.54 -28.27
C LEU A 68 6.94 -11.68 -27.31
N GLN A 69 6.76 -12.29 -26.13
CA GLN A 69 7.87 -12.50 -25.18
C GLN A 69 9.01 -13.33 -25.77
N SER A 70 8.71 -14.29 -26.64
CA SER A 70 9.71 -15.15 -27.28
C SER A 70 10.67 -14.36 -28.20
N VAL A 71 10.18 -13.30 -28.85
CA VAL A 71 10.93 -12.45 -29.79
C VAL A 71 11.84 -11.45 -29.07
N VAL A 72 11.51 -11.07 -27.84
CA VAL A 72 12.25 -10.04 -27.06
C VAL A 72 13.41 -10.65 -26.23
N SER A 73 13.68 -11.95 -26.38
CA SER A 73 14.72 -12.67 -25.66
C SER A 73 16.17 -12.23 -25.99
N SER A 74 16.37 -11.40 -27.01
CA SER A 74 17.69 -10.88 -27.44
C SER A 74 18.30 -9.81 -26.52
N ASN A 75 17.54 -9.24 -25.57
CA ASN A 75 18.04 -8.22 -24.63
C ASN A 75 18.19 -8.70 -23.18
N LEU A 76 18.39 -10.01 -22.98
CA LEU A 76 18.40 -10.63 -21.64
C LEU A 76 19.50 -10.08 -20.72
N GLN A 77 20.70 -9.79 -21.26
CA GLN A 77 21.81 -9.28 -20.44
C GLN A 77 21.58 -7.85 -19.94
N GLU A 78 21.00 -6.98 -20.76
CA GLU A 78 20.67 -5.61 -20.35
C GLU A 78 19.53 -5.62 -19.33
N ARG A 79 18.51 -6.47 -19.54
CA ARG A 79 17.45 -6.72 -18.55
C ARG A 79 17.96 -7.23 -17.21
N GLN A 80 18.94 -8.13 -17.23
CA GLN A 80 19.53 -8.67 -16.00
C GLN A 80 20.24 -7.58 -15.19
N ARG A 81 20.99 -6.69 -15.85
CA ARG A 81 21.67 -5.56 -15.18
C ARG A 81 20.69 -4.56 -14.58
N GLU A 82 19.61 -4.25 -15.29
CA GLU A 82 18.55 -3.37 -14.77
C GLU A 82 17.77 -4.05 -13.62
N ALA A 83 17.55 -5.37 -13.70
CA ALA A 83 16.93 -6.13 -12.63
C ALA A 83 17.77 -6.13 -11.34
N GLU A 84 19.08 -6.32 -11.43
CA GLU A 84 20.00 -6.24 -10.27
C GLU A 84 19.97 -4.85 -9.61
N GLN A 85 19.92 -3.78 -10.41
CA GLN A 85 19.77 -2.41 -9.89
C GLN A 85 18.42 -2.22 -9.18
N ALA A 86 17.33 -2.74 -9.77
CA ALA A 86 16.00 -2.69 -9.17
C ALA A 86 15.93 -3.50 -7.86
N GLU A 87 16.54 -4.68 -7.81
CA GLU A 87 16.63 -5.51 -6.60
C GLU A 87 17.35 -4.78 -5.47
N ALA A 88 18.44 -4.07 -5.75
CA ALA A 88 19.15 -3.27 -4.76
C ALA A 88 18.27 -2.14 -4.19
N ILE A 89 17.41 -1.53 -5.02
CA ILE A 89 16.43 -0.54 -4.57
C ILE A 89 15.40 -1.19 -3.66
N VAL A 90 14.85 -2.34 -4.06
CA VAL A 90 13.85 -3.08 -3.27
C VAL A 90 14.42 -3.48 -1.90
N GLU A 91 15.62 -4.05 -1.85
CA GLU A 91 16.27 -4.48 -0.60
C GLU A 91 16.46 -3.29 0.37
N ARG A 92 16.89 -2.14 -0.17
CA ARG A 92 17.02 -0.90 0.62
C ARG A 92 15.68 -0.47 1.21
N GLU A 93 14.62 -0.44 0.41
CA GLU A 93 13.29 -0.02 0.87
C GLU A 93 12.65 -1.05 1.82
N VAL A 94 12.91 -2.34 1.64
CA VAL A 94 12.54 -3.39 2.61
C VAL A 94 13.18 -3.13 3.97
N GLY A 95 14.47 -2.77 3.99
CA GLY A 95 15.16 -2.40 5.23
C GLY A 95 14.52 -1.19 5.93
N VAL A 96 14.15 -0.15 5.16
CA VAL A 96 13.44 1.04 5.68
C VAL A 96 12.07 0.65 6.24
N PHE A 97 11.31 -0.15 5.50
CA PHE A 97 9.99 -0.61 5.91
C PHE A 97 10.04 -1.44 7.19
N GLN A 98 10.99 -2.36 7.32
CA GLN A 98 11.19 -3.14 8.53
C GLN A 98 11.58 -2.28 9.74
N ALA A 99 12.41 -1.25 9.55
CA ALA A 99 12.75 -0.31 10.62
C ALA A 99 11.53 0.50 11.07
N TRP A 100 10.70 0.93 10.13
CA TRP A 100 9.43 1.58 10.43
C TRP A 100 8.47 0.66 11.20
N LEU A 101 8.33 -0.60 10.78
CA LEU A 101 7.48 -1.60 11.45
C LEU A 101 7.90 -1.83 12.91
N ARG A 102 9.19 -2.02 13.19
CA ARG A 102 9.70 -2.12 14.58
C ARG A 102 9.39 -0.88 15.40
N GLY A 103 9.37 0.28 14.74
CA GLY A 103 8.96 1.55 15.36
C GLY A 103 7.52 1.54 15.89
N LEU A 104 6.65 0.66 15.40
CA LEU A 104 5.24 0.59 15.82
C LEU A 104 5.04 -0.15 17.14
N ASP A 105 5.98 -1.00 17.58
CA ASP A 105 5.88 -1.77 18.83
C ASP A 105 5.74 -0.89 20.08
N VAL A 106 6.19 0.36 19.98
CA VAL A 106 6.12 1.34 21.08
C VAL A 106 4.76 1.99 21.22
N VAL A 107 3.93 1.95 20.17
CA VAL A 107 2.64 2.67 20.11
C VAL A 107 1.71 2.28 21.27
N PRO A 108 1.50 0.98 21.60
CA PRO A 108 0.69 0.60 22.75
C PRO A 108 1.22 1.19 24.07
N THR A 109 2.55 1.22 24.25
CA THR A 109 3.18 1.76 25.46
C THR A 109 2.95 3.27 25.59
N ILE A 110 3.03 4.03 24.49
CA ILE A 110 2.72 5.47 24.46
C ILE A 110 1.25 5.72 24.83
N VAL A 111 0.34 4.92 24.28
CA VAL A 111 -1.10 5.03 24.57
C VAL A 111 -1.36 4.75 26.06
N SER A 112 -0.82 3.67 26.61
CA SER A 112 -0.97 3.31 28.03
C SER A 112 -0.40 4.39 28.95
N LEU A 113 0.77 4.95 28.63
CA LEU A 113 1.37 6.05 29.40
C LEU A 113 0.46 7.28 29.41
N ARG A 114 -0.05 7.70 28.24
CA ARG A 114 -0.93 8.86 28.14
C ARG A 114 -2.20 8.67 28.95
N ASN A 115 -2.83 7.50 28.84
CA ASN A 115 -4.04 7.18 29.59
C ASN A 115 -3.79 7.22 31.10
N ARG A 116 -2.68 6.61 31.56
CA ARG A 116 -2.33 6.59 32.98
C ARG A 116 -2.13 7.98 33.57
N VAL A 117 -1.44 8.86 32.84
CA VAL A 117 -1.21 10.24 33.29
C VAL A 117 -2.50 11.06 33.27
N GLU A 118 -3.37 10.84 32.28
CA GLU A 118 -4.67 11.50 32.20
C GLU A 118 -5.63 11.08 33.32
N GLU A 119 -5.61 9.80 33.72
CA GLU A 119 -6.33 9.31 34.90
C GLU A 119 -5.89 10.05 36.16
N ILE A 120 -4.57 10.17 36.38
CA ILE A 120 -4.00 10.87 37.53
C ILE A 120 -4.40 12.35 37.51
N ARG A 121 -4.23 13.02 36.36
CA ARG A 121 -4.59 14.44 36.19
C ARG A 121 -6.05 14.68 36.53
N THR A 122 -6.95 13.85 36.00
CA THR A 122 -8.40 14.00 36.20
C THR A 122 -8.78 13.75 37.66
N ALA A 123 -8.20 12.74 38.31
CA ALA A 123 -8.44 12.48 39.72
C ALA A 123 -7.98 13.63 40.62
N GLU A 124 -6.80 14.19 40.38
CA GLU A 124 -6.28 15.32 41.17
C GLU A 124 -7.01 16.63 40.87
N LEU A 125 -7.39 16.88 39.61
CA LEU A 125 -8.19 18.04 39.23
C LEU A 125 -9.55 18.02 39.94
N HIS A 126 -10.21 16.87 39.99
CA HIS A 126 -11.49 16.71 40.68
C HIS A 126 -11.35 16.97 42.19
N LYS A 127 -10.31 16.43 42.84
CA LYS A 127 -10.02 16.70 44.27
C LYS A 127 -9.73 18.17 44.54
N ALA A 128 -8.98 18.83 43.66
CA ALA A 128 -8.66 20.25 43.78
C ALA A 128 -9.93 21.10 43.64
N MET A 129 -10.74 20.86 42.60
CA MET A 129 -12.01 21.56 42.38
C MET A 129 -12.97 21.40 43.57
N ALA A 130 -13.06 20.21 44.16
CA ALA A 130 -13.91 19.97 45.32
C ALA A 130 -13.49 20.77 46.56
N ARG A 131 -12.21 21.15 46.68
CA ARG A 131 -11.68 21.93 47.82
C ARG A 131 -11.76 23.44 47.61
N MET A 132 -11.89 23.91 46.37
CA MET A 132 -11.83 25.34 46.02
C MET A 132 -13.19 26.06 46.10
N GLY A 133 -14.28 25.35 46.41
CA GLY A 133 -15.62 25.93 46.50
C GLY A 133 -16.27 26.19 45.13
N GLU A 134 -17.19 27.18 45.05
CA GLU A 134 -17.82 27.55 43.79
C GLU A 134 -16.85 28.30 42.87
N LEU A 135 -16.41 27.63 41.81
CA LEU A 135 -15.62 28.21 40.72
C LEU A 135 -16.53 28.60 39.55
N THR A 136 -16.27 29.76 38.95
CA THR A 136 -16.92 30.16 37.69
C THR A 136 -16.53 29.22 36.55
N PRO A 137 -17.34 29.12 35.48
CA PRO A 137 -16.99 28.29 34.31
C PRO A 137 -15.61 28.63 33.72
N GLU A 138 -15.26 29.92 33.66
CA GLU A 138 -13.96 30.39 33.15
C GLU A 138 -12.78 29.97 34.03
N GLN A 139 -12.94 30.02 35.37
CA GLN A 139 -11.92 29.56 36.31
C GLN A 139 -11.71 28.05 36.21
N ARG A 140 -12.79 27.28 36.07
CA ARG A 140 -12.71 25.82 35.89
C ARG A 140 -11.95 25.46 34.62
N GLU A 141 -12.26 26.13 33.52
CA GLU A 141 -11.58 25.92 32.24
C GLU A 141 -10.11 26.32 32.30
N THR A 142 -9.78 27.45 32.93
CA THR A 142 -8.39 27.91 33.08
C THR A 142 -7.55 26.86 33.84
N ILE A 143 -8.07 26.29 34.93
CA ILE A 143 -7.36 25.27 35.70
C ILE A 143 -7.25 23.96 34.89
N ALA A 144 -8.32 23.53 34.21
CA ALA A 144 -8.29 22.35 33.35
C ALA A 144 -7.26 22.48 32.21
N SER A 145 -7.27 23.62 31.51
CA SER A 145 -6.30 23.94 30.46
C SER A 145 -4.86 24.01 31.00
N MET A 146 -4.65 24.60 32.19
CA MET A 146 -3.33 24.63 32.83
C MET A 146 -2.80 23.22 33.13
N THR A 147 -3.62 22.36 33.74
CA THR A 147 -3.21 20.97 34.04
C THR A 147 -2.92 20.16 32.77
N THR A 148 -3.73 20.36 31.72
CA THR A 148 -3.49 19.78 30.39
C THR A 148 -2.15 20.20 29.81
N ALA A 149 -1.84 21.50 29.86
CA ALA A 149 -0.58 22.04 29.36
C ALA A 149 0.63 21.49 30.13
N MET A 150 0.52 21.30 31.45
CA MET A 150 1.57 20.69 32.27
C MET A 150 1.82 19.23 31.87
N ILE A 151 0.76 18.42 31.75
CA ILE A 151 0.88 17.02 31.33
C ILE A 151 1.50 16.91 29.93
N ASN A 152 1.05 17.73 28.98
CA ASN A 152 1.60 17.74 27.63
C ASN A 152 3.11 18.06 27.63
N LYS A 153 3.55 19.03 28.45
CA LYS A 153 4.97 19.39 28.59
C LYS A 153 5.79 18.26 29.22
N ILE A 154 5.26 17.58 30.26
CA ILE A 154 5.92 16.45 30.91
C ILE A 154 6.05 15.26 29.97
N LEU A 155 4.99 14.94 29.22
CA LEU A 155 4.97 13.77 28.33
C LEU A 155 5.73 13.98 27.03
N HIS A 156 5.99 15.22 26.61
CA HIS A 156 6.62 15.50 25.32
C HIS A 156 7.98 14.80 25.15
N GLN A 157 8.87 14.93 26.13
CA GLN A 157 10.22 14.37 26.06
C GLN A 157 10.24 12.83 26.16
N PRO A 158 9.53 12.19 27.11
CA PRO A 158 9.42 10.73 27.18
C PRO A 158 8.79 10.10 25.92
N MET A 159 7.71 10.68 25.39
CA MET A 159 7.07 10.16 24.17
C MET A 159 7.98 10.32 22.94
N SER A 160 8.73 11.41 22.84
CA SER A 160 9.68 11.63 21.75
C SER A 160 10.83 10.62 21.79
N GLU A 161 11.42 10.40 22.97
CA GLU A 161 12.49 9.40 23.14
C GLU A 161 12.00 7.97 22.88
N LEU A 162 10.76 7.64 23.26
CA LEU A 162 10.12 6.36 22.94
C LEU A 162 10.04 6.12 21.44
N ARG A 163 9.52 7.09 20.68
CA ARG A 163 9.42 6.98 19.21
C ARG A 163 10.79 6.87 18.55
N ARG A 164 11.77 7.64 19.03
CA ARG A 164 13.12 7.64 18.50
C ARG A 164 13.83 6.31 18.71
N ARG A 165 13.71 5.73 19.91
CA ARG A 165 14.40 4.48 20.28
C ARG A 165 13.70 3.22 19.76
N ALA A 166 12.40 3.31 19.44
CA ALA A 166 11.68 2.21 18.80
C ALA A 166 12.24 1.82 17.41
N VAL A 167 12.88 2.77 16.73
CA VAL A 167 13.53 2.54 15.43
C VAL A 167 14.93 1.89 15.60
N GLN A 168 15.49 1.90 16.81
CA GLN A 168 16.80 1.33 17.13
C GLN A 168 16.68 -0.12 17.65
N ARG A 169 17.74 -0.92 17.53
CA ARG A 169 17.74 -2.36 17.87
C ARG A 169 17.37 -2.68 19.33
N ASP A 170 17.35 -1.69 20.23
CA ASP A 170 17.09 -1.86 21.68
C ASP A 170 15.63 -1.57 22.10
N SER A 171 14.68 -1.49 21.15
CA SER A 171 13.27 -1.14 21.37
C SER A 171 12.59 -1.94 22.51
N HIS A 172 12.86 -3.24 22.62
CA HIS A 172 12.25 -4.10 23.63
C HIS A 172 12.74 -3.81 25.06
N VAL A 173 14.02 -3.47 25.23
CA VAL A 173 14.59 -3.16 26.56
C VAL A 173 14.03 -1.82 27.06
N TYR A 174 13.92 -0.83 26.18
CA TYR A 174 13.43 0.50 26.55
C TYR A 174 11.93 0.52 26.86
N SER A 175 11.12 -0.21 26.08
CA SER A 175 9.69 -0.35 26.35
C SER A 175 9.43 -1.10 27.67
N ALA A 176 10.20 -2.14 27.98
CA ALA A 176 10.11 -2.86 29.26
C ALA A 176 10.47 -1.95 30.46
N VAL A 177 11.56 -1.18 30.37
CA VAL A 177 11.95 -0.22 31.42
C VAL A 177 10.85 0.81 31.65
N LEU A 178 10.22 1.34 30.59
CA LEU A 178 9.17 2.34 30.73
C LEU A 178 7.86 1.77 31.24
N ARG A 179 7.49 0.55 30.84
CA ARG A 179 6.35 -0.15 31.46
C ARG A 179 6.57 -0.29 32.96
N ARG A 180 7.78 -0.62 33.40
CA ARG A 180 8.13 -0.75 34.81
C ARG A 180 8.17 0.59 35.55
N LEU A 181 8.78 1.63 34.96
CA LEU A 181 8.88 2.97 35.57
C LEU A 181 7.50 3.64 35.77
N PHE A 182 6.56 3.37 34.88
CA PHE A 182 5.21 3.96 34.93
C PHE A 182 4.14 3.00 35.44
N GLY A 183 4.51 1.80 35.88
CA GLY A 183 3.58 0.80 36.41
C GLY A 183 2.50 0.40 35.40
N LEU A 184 2.86 0.28 34.11
CA LEU A 184 1.99 -0.11 33.00
C LEU A 184 1.98 -1.64 32.77
N GLU A 185 2.44 -2.41 33.75
CA GLU A 185 2.38 -3.87 33.71
C GLU A 185 0.91 -4.30 33.82
N GLU A 186 0.48 -5.23 32.96
CA GLU A 186 -0.86 -5.82 33.06
C GLU A 186 -0.98 -6.48 34.43
N LYS A 187 -2.07 -6.17 35.15
CA LYS A 187 -2.48 -7.02 36.28
C LYS A 187 -2.76 -8.39 35.68
N GLU A 188 -1.92 -9.37 36.00
CA GLU A 188 -2.23 -10.78 35.76
C GLU A 188 -3.65 -11.04 36.29
N ILE A 189 -4.52 -11.52 35.40
CA ILE A 189 -5.86 -12.03 35.71
C ILE A 189 -5.71 -13.47 36.18
#